data_AF-A0A3P1BVP9-F1
#
_entry.id   AF-A0A3P1BVP9-F1
#
_cell.length_a   1.000
_cell.length_b   1.000
_cell.length_c   1.000
_cell.angle_alpha   90.00
_cell.angle_beta   90.00
_cell.angle_gamma   90.00
#
_symmetry.space_group_name_H-M   'P 1'
#
loop_
_entity.id
_entity.type
_entity.pdbx_description
1 polymer ?
#
loop_
_entity_poly.entity_id
_entity_poly.type
_entity_poly.pdbx_seq_one_letter_code
_entity_poly.pdbx_strand_id
1 'polypeptide(L)'
;MDALQSNRREFLKIFGTAAVIGGLAPEAFARSKSTTLTILHTNDVHSRLDPFPMDGSRNAGRGGIVRRATLIEQIRNEQPNVLLFDAGDLFQGTPYFNLYKGEPEVQAMNRMRYDASTIGNHDFDGGMDNMVLQFGKAAFPFLIANYDFKNTAMNGRTEPYRIFKKDGLKIGVFGLGIRPEGLIPKELFKETVYVEPLETANAVAAVLRNDKKCDYVICLSHLGYQYNDSTVSDRVLASKTRNIDLIIGGHTHTFLDAPVNVLNQDGLPVLINQVGFAGIYLGRIDLTFEQGKVKVAADSKAVEVKS
;
A
#
# COMPACT_ATOMS: atom_id res chain seq x y z
N MET A 1 -67.47 -42.57 56.22
CA MET A 1 -66.21 -42.15 55.60
C MET A 1 -66.13 -42.83 54.24
N ASP A 2 -66.63 -42.08 53.26
CA ASP A 2 -66.33 -42.04 51.82
C ASP A 2 -66.16 -43.32 51.00
N ALA A 3 -67.27 -43.66 50.33
CA ALA A 3 -67.45 -43.77 48.88
C ALA A 3 -66.59 -44.77 48.06
N LEU A 4 -67.21 -45.92 47.79
CA LEU A 4 -67.18 -46.61 46.50
C LEU A 4 -67.97 -45.81 45.45
N GLN A 5 -67.43 -45.62 44.23
CA GLN A 5 -68.09 -45.89 42.93
C GLN A 5 -67.30 -45.30 41.73
N SER A 6 -66.86 -46.18 40.80
CA SER A 6 -67.13 -46.17 39.34
C SER A 6 -67.42 -44.79 38.67
N ASN A 7 -66.81 -44.33 37.57
CA ASN A 7 -66.75 -44.96 36.24
C ASN A 7 -66.02 -44.04 35.22
N ARG A 8 -65.30 -44.65 34.26
CA ARG A 8 -65.28 -44.33 32.81
C ARG A 8 -65.18 -42.86 32.33
N ARG A 9 -63.99 -42.46 31.87
CA ARG A 9 -63.60 -42.21 30.46
C ARG A 9 -62.34 -41.32 30.42
N GLU A 10 -61.62 -41.41 29.31
CA GLU A 10 -60.36 -40.74 28.94
C GLU A 10 -59.09 -41.42 29.47
N PHE A 11 -58.10 -41.76 28.66
CA PHE A 11 -57.99 -41.87 27.20
C PHE A 11 -56.82 -42.84 26.95
N LEU A 12 -56.84 -43.51 25.81
CA LEU A 12 -56.03 -44.68 25.49
C LEU A 12 -54.52 -44.59 25.74
N LYS A 13 -54.04 -45.74 26.18
CA LYS A 13 -52.67 -46.25 26.17
C LYS A 13 -52.19 -46.57 24.72
N ILE A 14 -50.97 -46.13 24.42
CA ILE A 14 -49.90 -46.77 23.61
C ILE A 14 -50.03 -46.76 22.06
N PHE A 15 -49.10 -46.11 21.35
CA PHE A 15 -47.96 -46.71 20.61
C PHE A 15 -47.24 -45.64 19.76
N GLY A 16 -45.91 -45.71 19.75
CA GLY A 16 -45.03 -44.59 19.41
C GLY A 16 -44.78 -44.32 17.93
N THR A 17 -43.94 -43.33 17.69
CA THR A 17 -43.11 -43.18 16.47
C THR A 17 -42.04 -42.13 16.76
N ALA A 18 -40.85 -42.38 16.20
CA ALA A 18 -39.58 -41.71 16.50
C ALA A 18 -39.64 -40.18 16.57
N ALA A 19 -39.30 -39.61 17.73
CA ALA A 19 -38.76 -38.27 17.77
C ALA A 19 -37.30 -38.36 17.31
N VAL A 20 -37.07 -38.03 16.04
CA VAL A 20 -35.74 -37.64 15.55
C VAL A 20 -35.22 -36.61 16.53
N ILE A 21 -34.20 -36.96 17.31
CA ILE A 21 -33.37 -35.99 18.00
C ILE A 21 -32.67 -35.23 16.87
N GLY A 22 -33.37 -34.20 16.36
CA GLY A 22 -32.77 -33.17 15.54
C GLY A 22 -31.76 -32.52 16.45
N GLY A 23 -30.52 -33.02 16.37
CA GLY A 23 -29.37 -32.27 16.84
C GLY A 23 -29.41 -30.96 16.09
N LEU A 24 -29.94 -29.93 16.75
CA LEU A 24 -29.50 -28.57 16.52
C LEU A 24 -27.99 -28.63 16.78
N ALA A 25 -27.23 -28.91 15.71
CA ALA A 25 -25.85 -28.50 15.68
C ALA A 25 -25.89 -27.05 16.13
N PRO A 26 -25.17 -26.65 17.20
CA PRO A 26 -24.89 -25.25 17.34
C PRO A 26 -24.14 -24.93 16.05
N GLU A 27 -24.83 -24.26 15.12
CA GLU A 27 -24.17 -23.48 14.08
C GLU A 27 -23.26 -22.59 14.90
N ALA A 28 -22.02 -23.05 15.02
CA ALA A 28 -20.99 -22.33 15.71
C ALA A 28 -21.04 -20.97 15.05
N PHE A 29 -21.42 -19.96 15.83
CA PHE A 29 -21.09 -18.58 15.55
C PHE A 29 -19.57 -18.52 15.56
N ALA A 30 -18.95 -19.07 14.51
CA ALA A 30 -17.60 -18.77 14.12
C ALA A 30 -17.69 -17.33 13.66
N ARG A 31 -17.61 -16.41 14.64
CA ARG A 31 -17.34 -15.02 14.39
C ARG A 31 -16.14 -15.03 13.46
N SER A 32 -16.35 -14.68 12.20
CA SER A 32 -15.29 -14.70 11.20
C SER A 32 -14.13 -13.90 11.79
N LYS A 33 -12.95 -14.52 11.86
CA LYS A 33 -11.77 -13.81 12.36
C LYS A 33 -11.56 -12.63 11.43
N SER A 34 -11.80 -11.44 11.95
CA SER A 34 -11.58 -10.18 11.26
C SER A 34 -10.14 -9.76 11.49
N THR A 35 -9.43 -9.42 10.42
CA THR A 35 -8.04 -8.95 10.48
C THR A 35 -8.00 -7.53 9.95
N THR A 36 -7.53 -6.60 10.78
CA THR A 36 -7.26 -5.22 10.36
C THR A 36 -5.83 -5.10 9.87
N LEU A 37 -5.65 -4.47 8.72
CA LEU A 37 -4.37 -4.07 8.14
C LEU A 37 -4.36 -2.55 7.95
N THR A 38 -3.37 -1.89 8.52
CA THR A 38 -3.09 -0.47 8.31
C THR A 38 -1.96 -0.31 7.31
N ILE A 39 -2.26 0.35 6.19
CA ILE A 39 -1.28 0.72 5.18
C ILE A 39 -0.95 2.20 5.39
N LEU A 40 0.30 2.48 5.72
CA LEU A 40 0.86 3.81 5.77
C LEU A 40 1.66 4.09 4.51
N HIS A 41 1.63 5.33 4.03
CA HIS A 41 2.46 5.68 2.89
C HIS A 41 2.89 7.14 2.83
N THR A 42 4.00 7.35 2.13
CA THR A 42 4.49 8.66 1.68
C THR A 42 4.84 8.62 0.20
N ASN A 43 5.09 9.78 -0.36
CA ASN A 43 5.60 9.97 -1.71
C ASN A 43 6.33 11.32 -1.79
N ASP A 44 7.26 11.47 -2.73
CA ASP A 44 7.89 12.75 -3.10
C ASP A 44 8.46 13.51 -1.88
N VAL A 45 9.14 12.81 -0.97
CA VAL A 45 9.65 13.43 0.26
C VAL A 45 10.80 14.41 -0.01
N HIS A 46 11.47 14.28 -1.16
CA HIS A 46 12.40 15.27 -1.71
C HIS A 46 13.42 15.82 -0.71
N SER A 47 14.11 14.91 -0.01
CA SER A 47 15.14 15.27 0.98
C SER A 47 14.65 16.25 2.06
N ARG A 48 13.34 16.34 2.31
CA ARG A 48 12.77 17.21 3.35
C ARG A 48 12.90 16.54 4.73
N LEU A 49 14.10 16.64 5.29
CA LEU A 49 14.40 16.13 6.62
C LEU A 49 13.83 17.04 7.70
N ASP A 50 14.04 18.34 7.58
CA ASP A 50 13.49 19.31 8.53
C ASP A 50 12.06 19.74 8.15
N PRO A 51 11.26 20.19 9.13
CA PRO A 51 10.06 20.93 8.83
C PRO A 51 10.36 22.15 7.95
N PHE A 52 9.37 22.62 7.20
CA PHE A 52 9.47 23.91 6.52
C PHE A 52 9.71 25.04 7.54
N PRO A 53 10.49 26.08 7.18
CA PRO A 53 10.76 27.19 8.08
C PRO A 53 9.48 27.90 8.53
N MET A 54 9.50 28.50 9.72
CA MET A 54 8.39 29.32 10.23
C MET A 54 8.40 30.71 9.60
N ASP A 55 8.17 30.78 8.28
CA ASP A 55 8.29 31.99 7.47
C ASP A 55 6.93 32.60 7.07
N GLY A 56 5.83 32.05 7.59
CA GLY A 56 4.46 32.49 7.26
C GLY A 56 3.96 31.98 5.90
N SER A 57 4.73 31.16 5.18
CA SER A 57 4.27 30.51 3.96
C SER A 57 3.18 29.47 4.25
N ARG A 58 2.47 29.04 3.19
CA ARG A 58 1.43 28.00 3.26
C ARG A 58 1.91 26.72 3.97
N ASN A 59 3.20 26.40 3.89
CA ASN A 59 3.76 25.19 4.46
C ASN A 59 4.54 25.41 5.75
N ALA A 60 4.58 26.64 6.28
CA ALA A 60 5.40 26.99 7.43
C ALA A 60 5.21 26.01 8.60
N GLY A 61 6.31 25.44 9.07
CA GLY A 61 6.33 24.50 10.18
C GLY A 61 5.68 23.15 9.90
N ARG A 62 5.45 22.74 8.65
CA ARG A 62 4.87 21.41 8.33
C ARG A 62 5.94 20.40 7.95
N GLY A 63 5.61 19.10 8.04
CA GLY A 63 6.50 18.00 7.65
C GLY A 63 7.65 17.75 8.62
N GLY A 64 8.74 17.20 8.09
CA GLY A 64 9.94 16.84 8.85
C GLY A 64 9.97 15.38 9.33
N ILE A 65 11.14 14.75 9.29
CA ILE A 65 11.33 13.32 9.55
C ILE A 65 11.06 12.93 11.00
N VAL A 66 11.41 13.79 11.97
CA VAL A 66 11.22 13.47 13.40
C VAL A 66 9.74 13.33 13.72
N ARG A 67 8.93 14.29 13.26
CA ARG A 67 7.47 14.27 13.49
C ARG A 67 6.81 13.10 12.77
N ARG A 68 7.25 12.83 11.54
CA ARG A 68 6.79 11.67 10.78
C ARG A 68 7.12 10.36 11.50
N ALA A 69 8.33 10.22 12.02
CA ALA A 69 8.74 9.04 12.78
C ALA A 69 7.91 8.87 14.07
N THR A 70 7.67 9.94 14.82
CA THR A 70 6.81 9.92 16.02
C THR A 70 5.39 9.45 15.67
N LEU A 71 4.79 10.00 14.62
CA LEU A 71 3.44 9.63 14.18
C LEU A 71 3.36 8.16 13.74
N ILE A 72 4.34 7.69 12.95
CA ILE A 72 4.42 6.30 12.52
C ILE A 72 4.55 5.36 13.73
N GLU A 73 5.41 5.70 14.68
CA GLU A 73 5.62 4.87 15.89
C GLU A 73 4.34 4.83 16.74
N GLN A 74 3.64 5.96 16.90
CA GLN A 74 2.35 6.00 17.58
C GLN A 74 1.35 5.05 16.90
N ILE A 75 1.19 5.13 15.58
CA ILE A 75 0.25 4.26 14.85
C ILE A 75 0.63 2.79 14.99
N ARG A 76 1.94 2.45 14.97
CA ARG A 76 2.40 1.07 15.18
C ARG A 76 2.13 0.55 16.59
N ASN A 77 2.10 1.42 17.61
CA ASN A 77 1.71 1.05 18.96
C ASN A 77 0.19 0.86 19.10
N GLU A 78 -0.60 1.50 18.25
CA GLU A 78 -2.07 1.40 18.23
C GLU A 78 -2.59 0.26 17.34
N GLN A 79 -1.87 -0.10 16.27
CA GLN A 79 -2.34 -1.00 15.22
C GLN A 79 -1.50 -2.29 15.15
N PRO A 80 -2.12 -3.48 15.14
CA PRO A 80 -1.39 -4.76 15.21
C PRO A 80 -0.64 -5.09 13.90
N ASN A 81 -1.22 -4.72 12.75
CA ASN A 81 -0.66 -5.04 11.43
C ASN A 81 -0.45 -3.75 10.65
N VAL A 82 0.79 -3.24 10.66
CA VAL A 82 1.17 -2.06 9.88
C VAL A 82 2.12 -2.46 8.76
N LEU A 83 1.88 -1.92 7.58
CA LEU A 83 2.82 -1.85 6.46
C LEU A 83 3.05 -0.38 6.10
N LEU A 84 4.29 0.00 5.83
CA LEU A 84 4.68 1.37 5.49
C LEU A 84 5.43 1.40 4.16
N PHE A 85 4.92 2.16 3.20
CA PHE A 85 5.48 2.24 1.86
C PHE A 85 5.86 3.66 1.45
N ASP A 86 6.75 3.79 0.47
CA ASP A 86 7.04 5.07 -0.18
C ASP A 86 6.91 4.96 -1.71
N ALA A 87 6.28 5.96 -2.34
CA ALA A 87 6.03 5.96 -3.77
C ALA A 87 7.16 6.57 -4.64
N GLY A 88 8.38 6.74 -4.11
CA GLY A 88 9.54 7.22 -4.87
C GLY A 88 9.79 8.72 -4.69
N ASP A 89 10.87 9.20 -5.32
CA ASP A 89 11.42 10.56 -5.14
C ASP A 89 11.78 10.85 -3.69
N LEU A 90 12.63 9.97 -3.17
CA LEU A 90 13.24 10.11 -1.85
C LEU A 90 14.23 11.27 -1.86
N PHE A 91 14.95 11.39 -2.98
CA PHE A 91 16.09 12.28 -3.17
C PHE A 91 15.70 13.61 -3.83
N GLN A 92 16.68 14.53 -3.79
CA GLN A 92 16.67 15.87 -4.37
C GLN A 92 15.57 16.79 -3.80
N GLY A 93 15.84 18.10 -3.70
CA GLY A 93 14.85 19.09 -3.24
C GLY A 93 15.29 19.93 -2.02
N THR A 94 16.34 19.51 -1.31
CA THR A 94 17.01 20.33 -0.27
C THR A 94 18.53 20.22 -0.37
N PRO A 95 19.30 21.14 0.25
CA PRO A 95 20.76 21.05 0.31
C PRO A 95 21.30 19.76 0.95
N TYR A 96 20.49 19.02 1.71
CA TYR A 96 20.89 17.72 2.28
C TYR A 96 21.34 16.75 1.19
N PHE A 97 20.61 16.64 0.09
CA PHE A 97 20.99 15.77 -1.01
C PHE A 97 22.32 16.18 -1.64
N ASN A 98 22.55 17.48 -1.80
CA ASN A 98 23.77 17.98 -2.43
C ASN A 98 25.02 17.61 -1.64
N LEU A 99 24.91 17.64 -0.30
CA LEU A 99 26.01 17.37 0.63
C LEU A 99 26.18 15.87 0.95
N TYR A 100 25.07 15.16 1.19
CA TYR A 100 25.09 13.79 1.72
C TYR A 100 24.59 12.73 0.74
N LYS A 101 24.19 13.12 -0.47
CA LYS A 101 23.85 12.24 -1.59
C LYS A 101 22.75 11.21 -1.31
N GLY A 102 21.85 11.46 -0.36
CA GLY A 102 20.70 10.60 -0.06
C GLY A 102 20.88 9.67 1.16
N GLU A 103 22.05 9.67 1.80
CA GLU A 103 22.29 8.80 2.96
C GLU A 103 21.38 9.10 4.17
N PRO A 104 21.19 10.36 4.60
CA PRO A 104 20.29 10.68 5.70
C PRO A 104 18.85 10.21 5.46
N GLU A 105 18.36 10.31 4.23
CA GLU A 105 17.03 9.91 3.79
C GLU A 105 16.85 8.40 3.98
N VAL A 106 17.77 7.60 3.43
CA VAL A 106 17.74 6.14 3.56
C VAL A 106 17.85 5.71 5.03
N GLN A 107 18.75 6.32 5.80
CA GLN A 107 18.91 6.00 7.23
C GLN A 107 17.66 6.36 8.04
N ALA A 108 17.00 7.47 7.72
CA ALA A 108 15.74 7.84 8.36
C ALA A 108 14.63 6.82 8.04
N MET A 109 14.51 6.40 6.77
CA MET A 109 13.53 5.39 6.37
C MET A 109 13.80 4.02 7.01
N ASN A 110 15.07 3.62 7.13
CA ASN A 110 15.46 2.42 7.87
C ASN A 110 14.98 2.47 9.33
N ARG A 111 15.19 3.60 10.02
CA ARG A 111 14.75 3.79 11.41
C ARG A 111 13.23 3.83 11.55
N MET A 112 12.52 4.38 10.56
CA MET A 112 11.06 4.35 10.46
C MET A 112 10.50 2.99 10.03
N ARG A 113 11.37 2.03 9.70
CA ARG A 113 11.04 0.64 9.35
C ARG A 113 10.09 0.57 8.14
N TYR A 114 10.38 1.34 7.08
CA TYR A 114 9.67 1.18 5.80
C TYR A 114 9.75 -0.27 5.31
N ASP A 115 8.67 -0.76 4.72
CA ASP A 115 8.55 -2.14 4.25
C ASP A 115 8.97 -2.28 2.78
N ALA A 116 8.76 -1.24 1.96
CA ALA A 116 9.24 -1.13 0.58
C ALA A 116 9.13 0.32 0.06
N SER A 117 9.84 0.61 -1.02
CA SER A 117 9.68 1.83 -1.82
C SER A 117 9.72 1.50 -3.31
N THR A 118 9.17 2.36 -4.18
CA THR A 118 9.45 2.32 -5.63
C THR A 118 10.50 3.37 -6.00
N ILE A 119 10.82 3.50 -7.28
CA ILE A 119 11.82 4.44 -7.79
C ILE A 119 11.11 5.56 -8.56
N GLY A 120 11.35 6.80 -8.14
CA GLY A 120 10.95 8.00 -8.86
C GLY A 120 12.05 8.54 -9.77
N ASN A 121 11.75 9.61 -10.51
CA ASN A 121 12.72 10.18 -11.45
C ASN A 121 13.89 10.88 -10.74
N HIS A 122 13.65 11.53 -9.61
CA HIS A 122 14.69 12.22 -8.84
C HIS A 122 15.63 11.27 -8.10
N ASP A 123 15.25 9.99 -7.95
CA ASP A 123 16.15 8.99 -7.38
C ASP A 123 17.38 8.74 -8.28
N PHE A 124 17.29 9.08 -9.57
CA PHE A 124 18.40 9.02 -10.54
C PHE A 124 19.33 10.24 -10.49
N ASP A 125 19.00 11.33 -9.77
CA ASP A 125 19.76 12.60 -9.83
C ASP A 125 21.21 12.46 -9.33
N GLY A 126 21.48 11.47 -8.47
CA GLY A 126 22.83 11.14 -8.02
C GLY A 126 23.60 10.24 -9.00
N GLY A 127 22.97 9.77 -10.07
CA GLY A 127 23.47 8.76 -11.00
C GLY A 127 23.40 7.33 -10.45
N MET A 128 23.60 6.36 -11.36
CA MET A 128 23.57 4.92 -11.05
C MET A 128 24.47 4.51 -9.88
N ASP A 129 25.69 5.05 -9.79
CA ASP A 129 26.63 4.68 -8.72
C ASP A 129 26.12 5.12 -7.34
N ASN A 130 25.51 6.30 -7.26
CA ASN A 130 24.88 6.75 -6.03
C ASN A 130 23.65 5.90 -5.70
N MET A 131 22.81 5.56 -6.68
CA MET A 131 21.68 4.65 -6.47
C MET A 131 22.14 3.31 -5.89
N VAL A 132 23.19 2.71 -6.48
CA VAL A 132 23.79 1.46 -5.98
C VAL A 132 24.22 1.60 -4.52
N LEU A 133 24.91 2.70 -4.20
CA LEU A 133 25.41 2.96 -2.86
C LEU A 133 24.27 3.14 -1.85
N GLN A 134 23.31 4.02 -2.15
CA GLN A 134 22.24 4.35 -1.20
C GLN A 134 21.22 3.23 -1.08
N PHE A 135 20.84 2.58 -2.18
CA PHE A 135 19.91 1.46 -2.13
C PHE A 135 20.54 0.26 -1.45
N GLY A 136 21.86 0.07 -1.57
CA GLY A 136 22.62 -0.92 -0.81
C GLY A 136 22.63 -0.68 0.71
N LYS A 137 22.32 0.54 1.17
CA LYS A 137 22.18 0.87 2.60
C LYS A 137 20.74 0.74 3.11
N ALA A 138 19.76 0.53 2.22
CA ALA A 138 18.37 0.40 2.62
C ALA A 138 18.10 -0.97 3.26
N ALA A 139 17.34 -0.98 4.36
CA ALA A 139 16.86 -2.18 5.04
C ALA A 139 15.55 -2.72 4.44
N PHE A 140 15.08 -2.10 3.36
CA PHE A 140 13.86 -2.39 2.63
C PHE A 140 14.18 -2.48 1.12
N PRO A 141 13.40 -3.24 0.35
CA PRO A 141 13.61 -3.37 -1.08
C PRO A 141 13.09 -2.15 -1.83
N PHE A 142 13.73 -1.87 -2.95
CA PHE A 142 13.14 -1.05 -4.01
C PHE A 142 12.40 -1.97 -4.99
N LEU A 143 11.10 -1.73 -5.11
CA LEU A 143 10.21 -2.48 -5.98
C LEU A 143 10.04 -1.72 -7.30
N ILE A 144 10.37 -2.35 -8.42
CA ILE A 144 10.22 -1.75 -9.75
C ILE A 144 10.09 -2.85 -10.80
N ALA A 145 8.95 -2.91 -11.46
CA ALA A 145 8.64 -3.97 -12.41
C ALA A 145 8.90 -3.55 -13.87
N ASN A 146 8.89 -2.25 -14.17
CA ASN A 146 8.92 -1.74 -15.53
C ASN A 146 10.24 -1.07 -15.94
N TYR A 147 11.29 -1.20 -15.13
CA TYR A 147 12.65 -0.86 -15.51
C TYR A 147 13.51 -2.12 -15.56
N ASP A 148 14.17 -2.35 -16.69
CA ASP A 148 15.21 -3.37 -16.82
C ASP A 148 16.59 -2.71 -16.70
N PHE A 149 17.30 -3.10 -15.63
CA PHE A 149 18.64 -2.62 -15.28
C PHE A 149 19.76 -3.56 -15.72
N LYS A 150 19.51 -4.57 -16.56
CA LYS A 150 20.47 -5.63 -16.92
C LYS A 150 21.85 -5.11 -17.34
N ASN A 151 21.88 -3.99 -18.06
CA ASN A 151 23.11 -3.36 -18.58
C ASN A 151 23.59 -2.17 -17.73
N THR A 152 23.17 -2.07 -16.47
CA THR A 152 23.59 -0.99 -15.57
C THR A 152 24.13 -1.54 -14.26
N ALA A 153 24.75 -0.68 -13.44
CA ALA A 153 25.23 -1.06 -12.11
C ALA A 153 24.10 -1.46 -11.13
N MET A 154 22.85 -1.13 -11.48
CA MET A 154 21.63 -1.48 -10.73
C MET A 154 21.11 -2.90 -11.01
N ASN A 155 21.74 -3.64 -11.93
CA ASN A 155 21.35 -5.02 -12.24
C ASN A 155 21.25 -5.89 -10.96
N GLY A 156 20.10 -6.52 -10.75
CA GLY A 156 19.86 -7.41 -9.61
C GLY A 156 19.73 -6.72 -8.25
N ARG A 157 19.58 -5.39 -8.20
CA ARG A 157 19.46 -4.61 -6.95
C ARG A 157 18.03 -4.16 -6.63
N THR A 158 17.09 -4.52 -7.48
CA THR A 158 15.67 -4.23 -7.32
C THR A 158 14.86 -5.50 -7.49
N GLU A 159 13.61 -5.48 -7.00
CA GLU A 159 12.67 -6.59 -7.16
C GLU A 159 11.45 -6.11 -7.95
N PRO A 160 10.87 -6.92 -8.85
CA PRO A 160 9.63 -6.51 -9.52
C PRO A 160 8.46 -6.41 -8.54
N TYR A 161 8.42 -7.30 -7.55
CA TYR A 161 7.39 -7.36 -6.52
C TYR A 161 7.88 -8.07 -5.27
N ARG A 162 7.18 -7.89 -4.15
CA ARG A 162 7.36 -8.62 -2.90
C ARG A 162 6.02 -8.97 -2.26
N ILE A 163 5.98 -10.09 -1.53
CA ILE A 163 4.78 -10.52 -0.79
C ILE A 163 5.04 -10.36 0.71
N PHE A 164 4.20 -9.58 1.37
CA PHE A 164 4.21 -9.39 2.81
C PHE A 164 3.14 -10.25 3.46
N LYS A 165 3.46 -10.86 4.61
CA LYS A 165 2.51 -11.66 5.39
C LYS A 165 2.18 -10.96 6.69
N LYS A 166 0.89 -10.71 6.96
CA LYS A 166 0.39 -10.09 8.20
C LYS A 166 -0.85 -10.84 8.67
N ASP A 167 -0.78 -11.44 9.84
CA ASP A 167 -1.90 -12.19 10.44
C ASP A 167 -2.60 -13.20 9.51
N GLY A 168 -1.81 -13.86 8.65
CA GLY A 168 -2.28 -14.84 7.68
C GLY A 168 -2.67 -14.27 6.31
N LEU A 169 -2.77 -12.94 6.17
CA LEU A 169 -2.99 -12.27 4.89
C LEU A 169 -1.70 -12.23 4.07
N LYS A 170 -1.82 -12.42 2.75
CA LYS A 170 -0.76 -12.22 1.76
C LYS A 170 -1.01 -10.94 0.97
N ILE A 171 -0.17 -9.93 1.20
CA ILE A 171 -0.21 -8.64 0.53
C ILE A 171 0.88 -8.61 -0.53
N GLY A 172 0.48 -8.67 -1.80
CA GLY A 172 1.38 -8.54 -2.94
C GLY A 172 1.62 -7.06 -3.24
N VAL A 173 2.87 -6.64 -3.33
CA VAL A 173 3.24 -5.25 -3.62
C VAL A 173 4.22 -5.25 -4.77
N PHE A 174 4.00 -4.41 -5.77
CA PHE A 174 4.91 -4.20 -6.89
C PHE A 174 5.07 -2.71 -7.16
N GLY A 175 6.12 -2.32 -7.90
CA GLY A 175 6.38 -0.92 -8.20
C GLY A 175 6.39 -0.61 -9.69
N LEU A 176 6.05 0.63 -10.04
CA LEU A 176 6.18 1.20 -11.38
C LEU A 176 6.84 2.57 -11.30
N GLY A 177 7.68 2.89 -12.28
CA GLY A 177 8.34 4.17 -12.43
C GLY A 177 7.93 4.85 -13.74
N ILE A 178 8.09 6.17 -13.81
CA ILE A 178 7.78 6.99 -14.98
C ILE A 178 8.82 6.83 -16.11
N ARG A 179 8.45 7.16 -17.34
CA ARG A 179 9.41 7.14 -18.46
C ARG A 179 10.60 8.07 -18.17
N PRO A 180 11.85 7.57 -18.16
CA PRO A 180 13.01 8.40 -17.86
C PRO A 180 13.35 9.35 -19.01
N GLU A 181 13.12 8.95 -20.28
CA GLU A 181 13.38 9.80 -21.44
C GLU A 181 12.59 11.11 -21.37
N GLY A 182 13.31 12.24 -21.42
CA GLY A 182 12.73 13.58 -21.35
C GLY A 182 12.58 14.15 -19.93
N LEU A 183 12.71 13.31 -18.90
CA LEU A 183 12.70 13.73 -17.48
C LEU A 183 14.07 13.63 -16.83
N ILE A 184 14.87 12.64 -17.23
CA ILE A 184 16.16 12.30 -16.63
C ILE A 184 17.24 12.41 -17.72
N PRO A 185 18.36 13.10 -17.47
CA PRO A 185 19.51 13.10 -18.38
C PRO A 185 20.00 11.68 -18.68
N LYS A 186 20.33 11.40 -19.96
CA LYS A 186 20.64 10.04 -20.45
C LYS A 186 21.81 9.39 -19.70
N GLU A 187 22.78 10.20 -19.30
CA GLU A 187 23.95 9.78 -18.55
C GLU A 187 23.63 9.32 -17.12
N LEU A 188 22.48 9.68 -16.56
CA LEU A 188 22.08 9.29 -15.20
C LEU A 188 21.32 7.96 -15.17
N PHE A 189 20.42 7.73 -16.13
CA PHE A 189 19.69 6.46 -16.25
C PHE A 189 20.39 5.41 -17.13
N LYS A 190 21.48 5.77 -17.83
CA LYS A 190 22.34 4.86 -18.60
C LYS A 190 21.54 4.00 -19.59
N GLU A 191 21.79 2.69 -19.58
CA GLU A 191 21.16 1.68 -20.42
C GLU A 191 19.93 1.06 -19.76
N THR A 192 19.30 1.75 -18.79
CA THR A 192 18.01 1.30 -18.23
C THR A 192 16.98 1.27 -19.35
N VAL A 193 16.32 0.12 -19.51
CA VAL A 193 15.24 -0.05 -20.49
C VAL A 193 13.90 0.15 -19.80
N TYR A 194 13.12 1.10 -20.30
CA TYR A 194 11.75 1.33 -19.87
C TYR A 194 10.78 0.37 -20.58
N VAL A 195 9.99 -0.36 -19.80
CA VAL A 195 8.92 -1.25 -20.30
C VAL A 195 7.57 -0.58 -20.06
N GLU A 196 6.63 -0.78 -20.99
CA GLU A 196 5.32 -0.13 -20.88
C GLU A 196 4.57 -0.54 -19.59
N PRO A 197 4.06 0.44 -18.82
CA PRO A 197 3.59 0.18 -17.46
C PRO A 197 2.25 -0.57 -17.43
N LEU A 198 1.37 -0.37 -18.42
CA LEU A 198 0.06 -1.03 -18.45
C LEU A 198 0.18 -2.55 -18.62
N GLU A 199 1.01 -3.00 -19.56
CA GLU A 199 1.25 -4.42 -19.80
C GLU A 199 1.96 -5.06 -18.60
N THR A 200 3.02 -4.39 -18.12
CA THR A 200 3.79 -4.82 -16.96
C THR A 200 2.91 -4.97 -15.71
N ALA A 201 2.09 -3.96 -15.40
CA ALA A 201 1.21 -3.97 -14.25
C ALA A 201 0.19 -5.11 -14.31
N ASN A 202 -0.44 -5.32 -15.47
CA ASN A 202 -1.38 -6.42 -15.66
C ASN A 202 -0.72 -7.78 -15.47
N ALA A 203 0.48 -7.98 -16.03
CA ALA A 203 1.22 -9.23 -15.90
C ALA A 203 1.59 -9.51 -14.44
N VAL A 204 2.20 -8.53 -13.75
CA VAL A 204 2.64 -8.69 -12.35
C VAL A 204 1.44 -8.84 -11.40
N ALA A 205 0.38 -8.05 -11.57
CA ALA A 205 -0.82 -8.15 -10.77
C ALA A 205 -1.52 -9.52 -10.96
N ALA A 206 -1.55 -10.05 -12.17
CA ALA A 206 -2.05 -11.40 -12.44
C ALA A 206 -1.23 -12.47 -11.72
N VAL A 207 0.10 -12.40 -11.75
CA VAL A 207 0.97 -13.34 -11.01
C VAL A 207 0.70 -13.26 -9.51
N LEU A 208 0.67 -12.05 -8.94
CA LEU A 208 0.42 -11.85 -7.50
C LEU A 208 -0.95 -12.41 -7.09
N ARG A 209 -2.01 -12.09 -7.85
CA ARG A 209 -3.37 -12.53 -7.54
C ARG A 209 -3.56 -14.02 -7.79
N ASN A 210 -3.24 -14.49 -8.98
CA ASN A 210 -3.68 -15.80 -9.47
C ASN A 210 -2.70 -16.91 -9.11
N ASP A 211 -1.40 -16.65 -9.14
CA ASP A 211 -0.39 -17.69 -8.92
C ASP A 211 0.06 -17.70 -7.46
N LYS A 212 0.32 -16.51 -6.90
CA LYS A 212 0.80 -16.37 -5.52
C LYS A 212 -0.33 -16.35 -4.48
N LYS A 213 -1.58 -16.21 -4.96
CA LYS A 213 -2.80 -16.17 -4.15
C LYS A 213 -2.74 -15.05 -3.12
N CYS A 214 -2.35 -13.84 -3.54
CA CYS A 214 -2.40 -12.65 -2.70
C CYS A 214 -3.85 -12.23 -2.47
N ASP A 215 -4.17 -11.95 -1.20
CA ASP A 215 -5.47 -11.47 -0.75
C ASP A 215 -5.69 -10.00 -1.14
N TYR A 216 -4.60 -9.24 -1.22
CA TYR A 216 -4.60 -7.83 -1.64
C TYR A 216 -3.37 -7.52 -2.50
N VAL A 217 -3.54 -6.70 -3.54
CA VAL A 217 -2.48 -6.31 -4.48
C VAL A 217 -2.36 -4.79 -4.53
N ILE A 218 -1.17 -4.30 -4.20
CA ILE A 218 -0.81 -2.88 -4.13
C ILE A 218 0.22 -2.56 -5.22
N CYS A 219 -0.03 -1.49 -5.97
CA CYS A 219 0.95 -0.88 -6.87
C CYS A 219 1.53 0.38 -6.22
N LEU A 220 2.85 0.41 -6.00
CA LEU A 220 3.60 1.62 -5.68
C LEU A 220 3.95 2.30 -7.01
N SER A 221 3.21 3.34 -7.38
CA SER A 221 3.31 3.98 -8.68
C SER A 221 3.99 5.33 -8.57
N HIS A 222 5.04 5.52 -9.36
CA HIS A 222 5.62 6.83 -9.61
C HIS A 222 5.21 7.35 -10.99
N LEU A 223 4.04 6.97 -11.51
CA LEU A 223 3.55 7.41 -12.83
C LEU A 223 2.85 8.76 -12.78
N GLY A 224 2.42 9.23 -11.61
CA GLY A 224 1.63 10.46 -11.45
C GLY A 224 0.14 10.22 -11.47
N TYR A 225 -0.60 11.02 -10.70
CA TYR A 225 -2.04 10.86 -10.49
C TYR A 225 -2.87 11.04 -11.77
N GLN A 226 -2.66 12.14 -12.50
CA GLN A 226 -3.41 12.47 -13.72
C GLN A 226 -2.65 13.49 -14.59
N TYR A 227 -2.74 13.32 -15.92
CA TYR A 227 -2.24 14.26 -16.93
C TYR A 227 -3.35 14.71 -17.88
N ASN A 228 -3.07 15.80 -18.61
CA ASN A 228 -3.95 16.34 -19.65
C ASN A 228 -3.63 15.81 -21.06
N ASP A 229 -2.68 14.88 -21.18
CA ASP A 229 -2.23 14.28 -22.43
C ASP A 229 -2.39 12.74 -22.40
N SER A 230 -1.74 12.05 -23.34
CA SER A 230 -1.81 10.59 -23.45
C SER A 230 -0.87 9.84 -22.50
N THR A 231 -0.17 10.52 -21.59
CA THR A 231 0.71 9.89 -20.60
C THR A 231 -0.09 8.98 -19.68
N VAL A 232 0.39 7.75 -19.49
CA VAL A 232 -0.24 6.81 -18.56
C VAL A 232 -0.06 7.32 -17.14
N SER A 233 -1.17 7.67 -16.50
CA SER A 233 -1.27 8.06 -15.09
C SER A 233 -1.89 6.96 -14.24
N ASP A 234 -1.91 7.13 -12.92
CA ASP A 234 -2.55 6.20 -11.98
C ASP A 234 -4.04 6.00 -12.28
N ARG A 235 -4.76 7.06 -12.68
CA ARG A 235 -6.17 6.94 -13.10
C ARG A 235 -6.33 6.09 -14.36
N VAL A 236 -5.43 6.27 -15.33
CA VAL A 236 -5.43 5.46 -16.56
C VAL A 236 -5.08 4.01 -16.21
N LEU A 237 -4.02 3.80 -15.42
CA LEU A 237 -3.58 2.49 -14.93
C LEU A 237 -4.72 1.74 -14.24
N ALA A 238 -5.39 2.35 -13.26
CA ALA A 238 -6.53 1.76 -12.57
C ALA A 238 -7.63 1.32 -13.55
N SER A 239 -8.02 2.19 -14.49
CA SER A 239 -9.11 1.90 -15.44
C SER A 239 -8.77 0.87 -16.52
N LYS A 240 -7.47 0.67 -16.81
CA LYS A 240 -6.98 -0.18 -17.90
C LYS A 240 -6.33 -1.48 -17.42
N THR A 241 -6.35 -1.74 -16.13
CA THR A 241 -5.78 -2.96 -15.55
C THR A 241 -6.82 -3.85 -14.89
N ARG A 242 -6.38 -4.99 -14.37
CA ARG A 242 -7.14 -5.95 -13.55
C ARG A 242 -6.31 -6.35 -12.34
N ASN A 243 -6.94 -6.97 -11.36
CA ASN A 243 -6.31 -7.61 -10.19
C ASN A 243 -5.58 -6.69 -9.18
N ILE A 244 -5.45 -5.38 -9.45
CA ILE A 244 -4.93 -4.37 -8.52
C ILE A 244 -6.07 -3.87 -7.64
N ASP A 245 -5.85 -3.74 -6.33
CA ASP A 245 -6.85 -3.17 -5.42
C ASP A 245 -6.54 -1.73 -5.01
N LEU A 246 -5.24 -1.41 -4.88
CA LEU A 246 -4.76 -0.12 -4.39
C LEU A 246 -3.56 0.35 -5.22
N ILE A 247 -3.58 1.61 -5.63
CA ILE A 247 -2.46 2.35 -6.20
C ILE A 247 -2.06 3.44 -5.20
N ILE A 248 -0.81 3.39 -4.76
CA ILE A 248 -0.18 4.44 -3.96
C ILE A 248 0.72 5.23 -4.91
N GLY A 249 0.31 6.45 -5.23
CA GLY A 249 0.91 7.31 -6.25
C GLY A 249 1.99 8.27 -5.73
N GLY A 250 2.80 8.78 -6.65
CA GLY A 250 3.82 9.82 -6.46
C GLY A 250 3.91 10.76 -7.67
N HIS A 251 5.04 11.43 -7.87
CA HIS A 251 5.40 12.26 -9.03
C HIS A 251 4.64 13.59 -9.19
N THR A 252 3.30 13.58 -9.25
CA THR A 252 2.49 14.78 -9.53
C THR A 252 2.25 15.67 -8.30
N HIS A 253 2.82 15.31 -7.16
CA HIS A 253 2.67 16.00 -5.86
C HIS A 253 1.21 16.28 -5.47
N THR A 254 0.29 15.41 -5.88
CA THR A 254 -1.14 15.66 -5.73
C THR A 254 -1.56 15.43 -4.29
N PHE A 255 -2.12 16.46 -3.65
CA PHE A 255 -2.76 16.31 -2.34
C PHE A 255 -4.20 15.84 -2.55
N LEU A 256 -4.47 14.57 -2.23
CA LEU A 256 -5.83 14.04 -2.17
C LEU A 256 -6.33 14.10 -0.73
N ASP A 257 -7.52 14.68 -0.52
CA ASP A 257 -8.15 14.74 0.80
C ASP A 257 -8.54 13.34 1.30
N ALA A 258 -8.92 12.45 0.38
CA ALA A 258 -9.23 11.04 0.60
C ALA A 258 -8.88 10.22 -0.65
N PRO A 259 -8.72 8.88 -0.54
CA PRO A 259 -8.53 8.04 -1.71
C PRO A 259 -9.69 8.14 -2.70
N VAL A 260 -9.37 7.99 -3.98
CA VAL A 260 -10.34 8.04 -5.07
C VAL A 260 -10.56 6.65 -5.63
N ASN A 261 -11.83 6.29 -5.88
CA ASN A 261 -12.19 5.04 -6.56
C ASN A 261 -12.21 5.23 -8.07
N VAL A 262 -11.60 4.30 -8.79
CA VAL A 262 -11.70 4.16 -10.25
C VAL A 262 -12.08 2.73 -10.58
N LEU A 263 -13.04 2.53 -11.49
CA LEU A 263 -13.42 1.19 -11.93
C LEU A 263 -12.39 0.66 -12.93
N ASN A 264 -11.93 -0.56 -12.69
CA ASN A 264 -11.01 -1.27 -13.58
C ASN A 264 -11.75 -1.94 -14.76
N GLN A 265 -11.04 -2.74 -15.56
CA GLN A 265 -11.62 -3.40 -16.73
C GLN A 265 -12.69 -4.45 -16.41
N ASP A 266 -12.76 -4.94 -15.17
CA ASP A 266 -13.81 -5.83 -14.67
C ASP A 266 -14.98 -5.07 -14.04
N GLY A 267 -14.93 -3.74 -14.02
CA GLY A 267 -15.91 -2.91 -13.28
C GLY A 267 -15.73 -3.00 -11.76
N LEU A 268 -14.58 -3.48 -11.27
CA LEU A 268 -14.24 -3.54 -9.85
C LEU A 268 -13.52 -2.26 -9.42
N PRO A 269 -13.76 -1.75 -8.19
CA PRO A 269 -13.11 -0.54 -7.72
C PRO A 269 -11.62 -0.76 -7.42
N VAL A 270 -10.80 0.21 -7.83
CA VAL A 270 -9.39 0.36 -7.46
C VAL A 270 -9.26 1.68 -6.72
N LEU A 271 -8.68 1.62 -5.53
CA LEU A 271 -8.38 2.82 -4.74
C LEU A 271 -7.08 3.46 -5.26
N ILE A 272 -7.08 4.77 -5.38
CA ILE A 272 -5.89 5.57 -5.71
C ILE A 272 -5.68 6.57 -4.57
N ASN A 273 -4.46 6.65 -4.04
CA ASN A 273 -4.12 7.64 -3.02
C ASN A 273 -2.73 8.23 -3.23
N GLN A 274 -2.57 9.52 -2.96
CA GLN A 274 -1.32 10.29 -2.99
C GLN A 274 -1.43 11.42 -1.97
N VAL A 275 -0.34 11.69 -1.24
CA VAL A 275 -0.37 12.58 -0.07
C VAL A 275 0.48 13.85 -0.24
N GLY A 276 0.51 14.37 -1.47
CA GLY A 276 1.22 15.60 -1.78
C GLY A 276 2.71 15.39 -1.94
N PHE A 277 3.53 16.05 -1.13
CA PHE A 277 4.99 15.95 -1.19
C PHE A 277 5.63 16.39 0.14
N ALA A 278 6.96 16.27 0.23
CA ALA A 278 7.81 16.76 1.31
C ALA A 278 7.48 16.20 2.71
N GLY A 279 6.77 15.07 2.76
CA GLY A 279 6.34 14.42 4.00
C GLY A 279 5.44 15.30 4.86
N ILE A 280 4.68 16.22 4.25
CA ILE A 280 3.70 17.10 4.93
C ILE A 280 2.54 16.27 5.48
N TYR A 281 2.12 15.23 4.74
CA TYR A 281 1.11 14.27 5.17
C TYR A 281 1.68 12.85 5.15
N LEU A 282 1.11 12.02 6.01
CA LEU A 282 1.26 10.57 6.01
C LEU A 282 -0.08 9.98 5.57
N GLY A 283 -0.09 9.21 4.49
CA GLY A 283 -1.27 8.47 4.08
C GLY A 283 -1.55 7.34 5.05
N ARG A 284 -2.81 7.18 5.46
CA ARG A 284 -3.27 6.05 6.26
C ARG A 284 -4.52 5.46 5.62
N ILE A 285 -4.48 4.16 5.34
CA ILE A 285 -5.59 3.37 4.80
C ILE A 285 -5.78 2.17 5.73
N ASP A 286 -6.90 2.12 6.44
CA ASP A 286 -7.25 1.01 7.31
C ASP A 286 -8.24 0.07 6.61
N LEU A 287 -7.80 -1.18 6.41
CA LEU A 287 -8.55 -2.23 5.72
C LEU A 287 -8.96 -3.32 6.70
N THR A 288 -10.21 -3.72 6.64
CA THR A 288 -10.73 -4.86 7.41
C THR A 288 -10.99 -6.03 6.48
N PHE A 289 -10.32 -7.15 6.78
CA PHE A 289 -10.46 -8.41 6.05
C PHE A 289 -11.32 -9.40 6.84
N GLU A 290 -12.26 -10.05 6.17
CA GLU A 290 -12.96 -11.24 6.69
C GLU A 290 -12.74 -12.40 5.72
N GLN A 291 -12.28 -13.55 6.24
CA GLN A 291 -11.99 -14.73 5.42
C GLN A 291 -11.05 -14.44 4.23
N GLY A 292 -10.05 -13.57 4.43
CA GLY A 292 -9.08 -13.18 3.41
C GLY A 292 -9.60 -12.20 2.35
N LYS A 293 -10.84 -11.70 2.47
CA LYS A 293 -11.40 -10.69 1.55
C LYS A 293 -11.60 -9.36 2.25
N VAL A 294 -11.26 -8.27 1.57
CA VAL A 294 -11.59 -6.93 2.07
C VAL A 294 -13.11 -6.77 2.13
N LYS A 295 -13.59 -6.36 3.29
CA LYS A 295 -15.01 -6.06 3.53
C LYS A 295 -15.28 -4.58 3.60
N VAL A 296 -14.38 -3.83 4.22
CA VAL A 296 -14.53 -2.39 4.45
C VAL A 296 -13.13 -1.75 4.42
N ALA A 297 -12.99 -0.64 3.69
CA ALA A 297 -11.95 0.36 3.96
C ALA A 297 -12.53 1.30 5.02
N ALA A 298 -12.18 1.08 6.29
CA ALA A 298 -12.91 1.64 7.44
C ALA A 298 -12.59 3.11 7.71
N ASP A 299 -11.37 3.53 7.37
CA ASP A 299 -10.93 4.92 7.43
C ASP A 299 -9.77 5.09 6.44
N SER A 300 -9.81 6.13 5.61
CA SER A 300 -8.69 6.44 4.72
C SER A 300 -8.54 7.94 4.58
N LYS A 301 -7.41 8.46 5.07
CA LYS A 301 -7.17 9.89 5.17
C LYS A 301 -5.70 10.24 5.02
N ALA A 302 -5.44 11.45 4.54
CA ALA A 302 -4.15 12.10 4.70
C ALA A 302 -4.04 12.62 6.14
N VAL A 303 -3.13 12.05 6.93
CA VAL A 303 -2.86 12.50 8.31
C VAL A 303 -1.75 13.53 8.27
N GLU A 304 -2.02 14.74 8.73
CA GLU A 304 -1.03 15.81 8.68
C GLU A 304 0.11 15.58 9.67
N VAL A 305 1.35 15.75 9.20
CA VAL A 305 2.55 15.65 10.03
C VAL A 305 2.79 16.99 10.74
N LYS A 306 2.22 17.11 11.94
CA LYS A 306 2.30 18.27 12.83
C LYS A 306 2.93 17.91 14.19
N SER A 307 3.28 18.95 14.95
CA SER A 307 3.83 18.86 16.31
C SER A 307 2.87 18.20 17.30
#